data_AF-A0AB35YM04-F1
#
_entry.id   AF-A0AB35YM04-F1
#
_cell.length_a   1.000
_cell.length_b   1.000
_cell.length_c   1.000
_cell.angle_alpha   90.00
_cell.angle_beta   90.00
_cell.angle_gamma   90.00
#
_symmetry.space_group_name_H-M   'P 1'
#
loop_
_entity.id
_entity.type
_entity.pdbx_description
1 polymer ?
#
loop_
_entity_poly.entity_id
_entity_poly.type
_entity_poly.pdbx_seq_one_letter_code
_entity_poly.pdbx_strand_id
1 'polypeptide(L)'
;MDKAVFHITQDIYGRPNVASHQHWEGDFNLSHSGDWIVLALTTNGRVGIDVEEIKPVNKDIMHYALSNQEFQMALHQPLHVFYELWTLKEALFKTGLFPNLSPHLLDTTVIKRTRADLSTQLLYLDQRHPVTICWNNSSTNVKLTTLNRHQLLEE
;
A
#
# COMPACT_ATOMS: atom_id res chain seq x y z
N MET A 1 -9.17 9.44 30.11
CA MET A 1 -10.09 8.84 29.13
C MET A 1 -9.78 7.35 29.11
N ASP A 2 -10.79 6.48 29.14
CA ASP A 2 -10.55 5.04 28.97
C ASP A 2 -9.96 4.78 27.59
N LYS A 3 -8.86 4.01 27.54
CA LYS A 3 -8.24 3.61 26.28
C LYS A 3 -9.23 2.77 25.49
N ALA A 4 -9.55 3.18 24.27
CA ALA A 4 -10.24 2.31 23.33
C ALA A 4 -9.35 1.09 23.05
N VAL A 5 -9.80 -0.09 23.47
CA VAL A 5 -9.11 -1.35 23.20
C VAL A 5 -9.64 -1.90 21.88
N PHE A 6 -8.80 -1.88 20.85
CA PHE A 6 -9.12 -2.50 19.56
C PHE A 6 -8.68 -3.96 19.55
N HIS A 7 -9.60 -4.85 19.18
CA HIS A 7 -9.28 -6.25 18.92
C HIS A 7 -8.94 -6.43 17.45
N ILE A 8 -7.67 -6.75 17.15
CA ILE A 8 -7.22 -7.00 15.77
C ILE A 8 -7.42 -8.47 15.44
N THR A 9 -8.04 -8.76 14.30
CA THR A 9 -8.14 -10.11 13.71
C THR A 9 -7.63 -10.11 12.29
N GLN A 10 -7.67 -11.26 11.60
CA GLN A 10 -7.23 -11.40 10.23
C GLN A 10 -8.31 -12.06 9.38
N ASP A 11 -8.40 -11.69 8.11
CA ASP A 11 -9.20 -12.43 7.13
C ASP A 11 -8.48 -13.72 6.68
N ILE A 12 -9.12 -14.48 5.78
CA ILE A 12 -8.59 -15.75 5.27
C ILE A 12 -7.27 -15.61 4.49
N TYR A 13 -6.88 -14.39 4.10
CA TYR A 13 -5.64 -14.08 3.41
C TYR A 13 -4.58 -13.46 4.36
N GLY A 14 -4.86 -13.44 5.67
CA GLY A 14 -3.96 -12.88 6.68
C GLY A 14 -4.01 -11.35 6.78
N ARG A 15 -4.92 -10.69 6.05
CA ARG A 15 -5.02 -9.22 6.09
C ARG A 15 -5.65 -8.78 7.41
N PRO A 16 -5.01 -7.88 8.18
CA PRO A 16 -5.53 -7.46 9.46
C PRO A 16 -6.81 -6.63 9.30
N ASN A 17 -7.70 -6.75 10.29
CA ASN A 17 -8.92 -5.95 10.42
C ASN A 17 -9.22 -5.70 11.91
N VAL A 18 -10.08 -4.72 12.20
CA VAL A 18 -10.61 -4.49 13.55
C VAL A 18 -11.88 -5.33 13.70
N ALA A 19 -11.93 -6.22 14.69
CA ALA A 19 -13.15 -6.95 15.02
C ALA A 19 -14.25 -5.96 15.42
N SER A 20 -15.49 -6.23 15.01
CA SER A 20 -16.66 -5.34 15.16
C SER A 20 -16.62 -4.54 16.47
N HIS A 21 -16.42 -3.22 16.34
CA HIS A 21 -16.24 -2.30 17.46
C HIS A 21 -17.24 -1.15 17.32
N GLN A 22 -17.93 -0.78 18.40
CA GLN A 22 -18.99 0.23 18.37
C GLN A 22 -18.53 1.62 17.89
N HIS A 23 -17.22 1.90 17.97
CA HIS A 23 -16.64 3.20 17.65
C HIS A 23 -15.78 3.22 16.38
N TRP A 24 -15.71 2.11 15.61
CA TRP A 24 -14.92 2.05 14.38
C TRP A 24 -15.65 1.30 13.28
N GLU A 25 -16.00 2.04 12.23
CA GLU A 25 -16.49 1.52 10.96
C GLU A 25 -15.57 2.06 9.88
N GLY A 26 -14.58 1.25 9.52
CA GLY A 26 -13.53 1.66 8.60
C GLY A 26 -12.56 0.52 8.31
N ASP A 27 -11.58 0.83 7.49
CA ASP A 27 -10.55 -0.10 7.05
C ASP A 27 -9.15 0.49 7.26
N PHE A 28 -8.19 -0.39 7.47
CA PHE A 28 -6.79 0.00 7.64
C PHE A 28 -5.85 -0.96 6.95
N ASN A 29 -4.67 -0.46 6.62
CA ASN A 29 -3.58 -1.29 6.14
C ASN A 29 -2.24 -0.69 6.57
N LEU A 30 -1.24 -1.53 6.77
CA LEU A 30 0.08 -1.12 7.21
C LEU A 30 1.18 -1.72 6.33
N SER A 31 2.31 -1.04 6.26
CA SER A 31 3.54 -1.56 5.68
C SER A 31 4.74 -1.04 6.45
N HIS A 32 5.88 -1.71 6.29
CA HIS A 32 7.14 -1.24 6.83
C HIS A 32 8.28 -1.64 5.91
N SER A 33 9.28 -0.77 5.77
CA SER A 33 10.52 -1.08 5.06
C SER A 33 11.59 -0.08 5.45
N GLY A 34 12.82 -0.56 5.64
CA GLY A 34 13.89 0.24 6.24
C GLY A 34 13.50 0.78 7.62
N ASP A 35 13.63 2.09 7.78
CA ASP A 35 13.34 2.81 9.04
C ASP A 35 11.87 3.28 9.15
N TRP A 36 11.03 2.97 8.17
CA TRP A 36 9.67 3.50 8.08
C TRP A 36 8.61 2.45 8.38
N ILE A 37 7.61 2.86 9.17
CA ILE A 37 6.31 2.20 9.30
C ILE A 37 5.27 3.16 8.76
N VAL A 38 4.39 2.67 7.89
CA VAL A 38 3.27 3.43 7.33
C VAL A 38 1.95 2.76 7.68
N LEU A 39 0.95 3.57 7.99
CA LEU A 39 -0.41 3.14 8.31
C LEU A 39 -1.38 4.00 7.51
N ALA A 40 -2.25 3.36 6.74
CA ALA A 40 -3.37 4.00 6.07
C ALA A 40 -4.67 3.65 6.78
N LEU A 41 -5.54 4.65 6.93
CA LEU A 41 -6.84 4.55 7.59
C LEU A 41 -7.90 5.14 6.67
N THR A 42 -9.05 4.50 6.59
CA THR A 42 -10.23 5.05 5.92
C THR A 42 -11.49 4.71 6.71
N THR A 43 -12.47 5.61 6.71
CA THR A 43 -13.81 5.36 7.27
C THR A 43 -14.79 4.78 6.24
N ASN A 44 -14.37 4.68 4.96
CA ASN A 44 -15.19 4.11 3.90
C ASN A 44 -14.34 3.38 2.86
N GLY A 45 -14.85 2.28 2.33
CA GLY A 45 -14.16 1.46 1.35
C GLY A 45 -12.95 0.73 1.94
N ARG A 46 -12.11 0.24 1.04
CA ARG A 46 -10.90 -0.52 1.29
C ARG A 46 -9.68 0.36 1.06
N VAL A 47 -8.65 0.13 1.85
CA VAL A 47 -7.35 0.79 1.72
C VAL A 47 -6.21 -0.22 1.70
N GLY A 48 -5.18 0.06 0.92
CA GLY A 48 -3.90 -0.64 0.89
C GLY A 48 -2.77 0.37 0.86
N ILE A 49 -1.68 0.09 1.57
CA ILE A 49 -0.49 0.95 1.57
C ILE A 49 0.75 0.08 1.55
N ASP A 50 1.76 0.52 0.79
CA ASP A 50 3.03 -0.16 0.76
C ASP A 50 4.21 0.80 0.63
N VAL A 51 5.28 0.55 1.39
CA VAL A 51 6.53 1.32 1.41
C VAL A 51 7.69 0.37 1.22
N GLU A 52 8.68 0.77 0.42
CA GLU A 52 9.86 -0.06 0.17
C GLU A 52 11.15 0.76 0.19
N GLU A 53 12.20 0.24 0.82
CA GLU A 53 13.54 0.81 0.72
C GLU A 53 14.20 0.41 -0.60
N ILE A 54 14.60 1.42 -1.40
CA ILE A 54 15.28 1.20 -2.67
C ILE A 54 16.65 0.57 -2.42
N LYS A 55 16.82 -0.66 -2.92
CA LYS A 55 18.05 -1.45 -2.89
C LYS A 55 18.33 -2.08 -4.25
N PRO A 56 19.57 -2.55 -4.52
CA PRO A 56 19.84 -3.31 -5.73
C PRO A 56 18.91 -4.53 -5.84
N VAL A 57 18.27 -4.69 -7.01
CA VAL A 57 17.33 -5.79 -7.30
C VAL A 57 17.82 -6.60 -8.49
N ASN A 58 17.64 -7.92 -8.46
CA ASN A 58 17.91 -8.78 -9.61
C ASN A 58 16.72 -8.73 -10.59
N LYS A 59 17.00 -8.85 -11.88
CA LYS A 59 16.02 -8.92 -12.97
C LYS A 59 14.98 -10.03 -12.78
N ASP A 60 15.34 -11.15 -12.15
CA ASP A 60 14.39 -12.24 -11.89
C ASP A 60 13.23 -11.79 -10.98
N ILE A 61 13.51 -10.94 -9.99
CA ILE A 61 12.49 -10.35 -9.11
C ILE A 61 11.63 -9.37 -9.91
N MET A 62 12.26 -8.56 -10.76
CA MET A 62 11.53 -7.64 -11.64
C MET A 62 10.58 -8.40 -12.58
N HIS A 63 11.00 -9.55 -13.12
CA HIS A 63 10.17 -10.41 -13.96
C HIS A 63 9.00 -11.04 -13.20
N TYR A 64 9.19 -11.41 -11.93
CA TYR A 64 8.12 -11.93 -11.09
C TYR A 64 7.08 -10.86 -10.74
N ALA A 65 7.55 -9.65 -10.45
CA ALA A 65 6.74 -8.54 -9.95
C ALA A 65 5.96 -7.82 -11.06
N LEU A 66 6.61 -7.51 -12.18
CA LEU A 66 6.11 -6.61 -13.21
C LEU A 66 5.38 -7.35 -14.34
N SER A 67 4.38 -6.70 -14.93
CA SER A 67 3.83 -7.14 -16.21
C SER A 67 4.90 -7.01 -17.30
N ASN A 68 4.70 -7.65 -18.45
CA ASN A 68 5.63 -7.48 -19.58
C ASN A 68 5.81 -6.01 -19.97
N GLN A 69 4.74 -5.21 -19.97
CA GLN A 69 4.79 -3.79 -20.34
C GLN A 69 5.55 -2.97 -19.29
N GLU A 70 5.24 -3.18 -18.00
CA GLU A 70 5.91 -2.53 -16.88
C GLU A 70 7.40 -2.89 -16.80
N PHE A 71 7.72 -4.15 -17.09
CA PHE A 71 9.10 -4.61 -17.16
C PHE A 71 9.89 -3.83 -18.23
N GLN A 72 9.31 -3.63 -19.42
CA GLN A 72 9.95 -2.80 -20.46
C GLN A 72 10.15 -1.34 -20.00
N MET A 73 9.21 -0.77 -19.23
CA MET A 73 9.36 0.57 -18.67
C MET A 73 10.53 0.65 -17.68
N ALA A 74 10.71 -0.37 -16.84
CA ALA A 74 11.77 -0.41 -15.85
C ALA A 74 13.17 -0.66 -16.45
N LEU A 75 13.31 -1.13 -17.69
CA LEU A 75 14.64 -1.45 -18.26
C LEU A 75 15.61 -0.25 -18.33
N HIS A 76 15.12 0.98 -18.42
CA HIS A 76 15.93 2.17 -18.69
C HIS A 76 16.34 2.94 -17.40
N GLN A 77 15.60 2.79 -16.31
CA GLN A 77 15.89 3.38 -14.99
C GLN A 77 15.47 2.39 -13.88
N PRO A 78 16.25 1.32 -13.67
CA PRO A 78 15.71 0.07 -13.13
C PRO A 78 15.23 0.15 -11.70
N LEU A 79 15.91 0.87 -10.82
CA LEU A 79 15.60 0.78 -9.39
C LEU A 79 14.39 1.63 -9.02
N HIS A 80 14.42 2.94 -9.28
CA HIS A 80 13.31 3.82 -8.89
C HIS A 80 11.98 3.41 -9.55
N VAL A 81 11.99 3.20 -10.87
CA VAL A 81 10.77 2.79 -11.59
C VAL A 81 10.25 1.44 -11.12
N PHE A 82 11.15 0.48 -10.83
CA PHE A 82 10.75 -0.79 -10.24
C PHE A 82 10.06 -0.59 -8.89
N TYR A 83 10.66 0.14 -7.96
CA TYR A 83 10.09 0.31 -6.62
C TYR A 83 8.79 1.14 -6.62
N GLU A 84 8.64 2.10 -7.51
CA GLU A 84 7.37 2.82 -7.69
C GLU A 84 6.26 1.87 -8.18
N LEU A 85 6.55 1.03 -9.18
CA LEU A 85 5.61 0.03 -9.68
C LEU A 85 5.35 -1.07 -8.65
N TRP A 86 6.38 -1.46 -7.90
CA TRP A 86 6.31 -2.51 -6.89
C TRP A 86 5.43 -2.08 -5.72
N THR A 87 5.69 -0.91 -5.12
CA THR A 87 4.83 -0.37 -4.05
C THR A 87 3.40 -0.14 -4.53
N LEU A 88 3.20 0.27 -5.78
CA LEU A 88 1.86 0.38 -6.37
C LEU A 88 1.14 -0.97 -6.44
N LYS A 89 1.80 -2.02 -6.91
CA LYS A 89 1.22 -3.37 -6.98
C LYS A 89 0.88 -3.91 -5.61
N GLU A 90 1.83 -3.86 -4.68
CA GLU A 90 1.63 -4.34 -3.32
C GLU A 90 0.50 -3.56 -2.63
N ALA A 91 0.45 -2.23 -2.78
CA ALA A 91 -0.66 -1.44 -2.26
C ALA A 91 -2.01 -1.85 -2.87
N LEU A 92 -2.08 -2.14 -4.18
CA LEU A 92 -3.28 -2.66 -4.82
C LEU A 92 -3.67 -4.03 -4.25
N PHE A 93 -2.75 -4.98 -4.11
CA PHE A 93 -3.03 -6.29 -3.51
C PHE A 93 -3.50 -6.17 -2.07
N LYS A 94 -2.89 -5.29 -1.28
CA LYS A 94 -3.20 -5.06 0.13
C LYS A 94 -4.56 -4.41 0.37
N THR A 95 -5.22 -3.86 -0.66
CA THR A 95 -6.65 -3.53 -0.57
C THR A 95 -7.53 -4.78 -0.34
N GLY A 96 -7.06 -5.97 -0.76
CA GLY A 96 -7.81 -7.22 -0.78
C GLY A 96 -8.80 -7.33 -1.96
N LEU A 97 -8.78 -6.39 -2.91
CA LEU A 97 -9.70 -6.36 -4.06
C LEU A 97 -9.20 -7.18 -5.27
N PHE A 98 -7.97 -7.70 -5.20
CA PHE A 98 -7.35 -8.51 -6.25
C PHE A 98 -6.89 -9.87 -5.70
N PRO A 99 -7.75 -10.64 -5.01
CA PRO A 99 -7.34 -11.91 -4.44
C PRO A 99 -7.00 -12.90 -5.55
N ASN A 100 -6.03 -13.78 -5.29
CA ASN A 100 -5.64 -14.90 -6.16
C ASN A 100 -5.02 -14.51 -7.52
N LEU A 101 -4.59 -13.26 -7.70
CA LEU A 101 -3.81 -12.85 -8.87
C LEU A 101 -2.31 -12.84 -8.56
N SER A 102 -1.50 -13.30 -9.51
CA SER A 102 -0.05 -13.17 -9.43
C SER A 102 0.40 -11.76 -9.85
N PRO A 103 1.45 -11.17 -9.26
CA PRO A 103 1.88 -9.80 -9.56
C PRO A 103 2.14 -9.51 -11.04
N HIS A 104 2.84 -10.39 -11.76
CA HIS A 104 3.12 -10.24 -13.20
C HIS A 104 1.86 -10.27 -14.10
N LEU A 105 0.71 -10.75 -13.59
CA LEU A 105 -0.56 -10.76 -14.33
C LEU A 105 -1.38 -9.48 -14.12
N LEU A 106 -1.05 -8.67 -13.11
CA LEU A 106 -1.71 -7.40 -12.84
C LEU A 106 -0.91 -6.27 -13.50
N ASP A 107 -1.46 -5.65 -14.55
CA ASP A 107 -0.85 -4.48 -15.17
C ASP A 107 -1.44 -3.19 -14.60
N THR A 108 -0.62 -2.36 -13.95
CA THR A 108 -1.07 -1.15 -13.26
C THR A 108 -1.61 -0.09 -14.23
N THR A 109 -1.17 -0.06 -15.50
CA THR A 109 -1.70 0.85 -16.52
C THR A 109 -3.12 0.44 -16.92
N VAL A 110 -3.39 -0.87 -16.98
CA VAL A 110 -4.73 -1.40 -17.22
C VAL A 110 -5.64 -1.09 -16.04
N ILE A 111 -5.19 -1.36 -14.81
CA ILE A 111 -5.97 -1.07 -13.59
C ILE A 111 -6.39 0.41 -13.54
N LYS A 112 -5.46 1.33 -13.75
CA LYS A 112 -5.75 2.78 -13.77
C LYS A 112 -6.80 3.19 -14.80
N ARG A 113 -6.94 2.44 -15.90
CA ARG A 113 -7.92 2.70 -16.97
C ARG A 113 -9.27 2.03 -16.71
N THR A 114 -9.28 0.85 -16.12
CA THR A 114 -10.50 0.01 -16.02
C THR A 114 -11.18 0.08 -14.65
N ARG A 115 -10.48 0.50 -13.60
CA ARG A 115 -11.01 0.61 -12.23
C ARG A 115 -11.15 2.07 -11.83
N ALA A 116 -12.20 2.70 -12.35
CA ALA A 116 -12.54 4.09 -12.02
C ALA A 116 -12.90 4.31 -10.54
N ASP A 117 -13.22 3.24 -9.81
CA ASP A 117 -13.46 3.25 -8.38
C ASP A 117 -12.16 3.27 -7.55
N LEU A 118 -11.00 2.99 -8.15
CA LEU A 118 -9.71 2.98 -7.48
C LEU A 118 -8.95 4.28 -7.68
N SER A 119 -8.46 4.82 -6.57
CA SER A 119 -7.50 5.91 -6.53
C SER A 119 -6.18 5.44 -5.96
N THR A 120 -5.09 6.01 -6.47
CA THR A 120 -3.72 5.67 -6.05
C THR A 120 -2.90 6.94 -5.92
N GLN A 121 -2.06 7.04 -4.90
CA GLN A 121 -1.13 8.14 -4.73
C GLN A 121 0.26 7.60 -4.37
N LEU A 122 1.25 7.95 -5.18
CA LEU A 122 2.67 7.73 -4.91
C LEU A 122 3.23 8.99 -4.23
N LEU A 123 4.00 8.79 -3.17
CA LEU A 123 4.81 9.81 -2.54
C LEU A 123 6.13 9.20 -2.06
N TYR A 124 7.09 10.04 -1.69
CA TYR A 124 8.39 9.62 -1.15
C TYR A 124 8.52 10.14 0.27
N LEU A 125 8.80 9.25 1.23
CA LEU A 125 9.04 9.63 2.63
C LEU A 125 10.43 10.26 2.80
N ASP A 126 11.38 9.78 2.00
CA ASP A 126 12.71 10.34 1.79
C ASP A 126 13.23 9.92 0.39
N GLN A 127 14.50 10.15 0.09
CA GLN A 127 15.08 9.85 -1.23
C GLN A 127 15.10 8.35 -1.61
N ARG A 128 14.88 7.44 -0.64
CA ARG A 128 15.02 5.99 -0.78
C ARG A 128 13.74 5.22 -0.51
N HIS A 129 12.65 5.86 -0.10
CA HIS A 129 11.43 5.17 0.31
C HIS A 129 10.19 5.70 -0.44
N PRO A 130 9.93 5.20 -1.67
CA PRO A 130 8.61 5.35 -2.27
C PRO A 130 7.57 4.64 -1.41
N VAL A 131 6.42 5.27 -1.26
CA VAL A 131 5.23 4.69 -0.65
C VAL A 131 4.04 4.96 -1.56
N THR A 132 3.27 3.92 -1.81
CA THR A 132 2.01 4.03 -2.55
C THR A 132 0.85 3.70 -1.64
N ILE A 133 -0.18 4.55 -1.65
CA ILE A 133 -1.48 4.28 -1.04
C ILE A 133 -2.52 4.08 -2.15
N CYS A 134 -3.38 3.08 -1.98
CA CYS A 134 -4.50 2.76 -2.87
C CYS A 134 -5.80 2.68 -2.05
N TRP A 135 -6.89 3.25 -2.57
CA TRP A 135 -8.20 3.19 -1.91
C TRP A 135 -9.35 3.16 -2.92
N ASN A 136 -10.50 2.59 -2.53
CA ASN A 136 -11.70 2.53 -3.38
C ASN A 136 -12.88 3.35 -2.83
N ASN A 137 -12.73 4.66 -2.74
CA ASN A 137 -13.82 5.56 -2.41
C ASN A 137 -13.65 6.90 -3.14
N SER A 138 -14.64 7.79 -3.03
CA SER A 138 -14.67 9.09 -3.71
C SER A 138 -13.75 10.17 -3.09
N SER A 139 -13.00 9.85 -2.03
CA SER A 139 -12.10 10.80 -1.39
C SER A 139 -10.95 11.14 -2.34
N THR A 140 -10.66 12.43 -2.47
CA THR A 140 -9.55 12.93 -3.29
C THR A 140 -8.35 13.38 -2.45
N ASN A 141 -8.51 13.46 -1.13
CA ASN A 141 -7.51 14.01 -0.22
C ASN A 141 -6.95 12.93 0.70
N VAL A 142 -5.63 12.72 0.63
CA VAL A 142 -4.88 11.94 1.61
C VAL A 142 -4.23 12.90 2.60
N LYS A 143 -4.63 12.82 3.88
CA LYS A 143 -3.98 13.58 4.96
C LYS A 143 -2.78 12.79 5.47
N LEU A 144 -1.57 13.32 5.26
CA LEU A 144 -0.34 12.73 5.77
C LEU A 144 -0.01 13.28 7.15
N THR A 145 0.38 12.41 8.08
CA THR A 145 0.90 12.78 9.40
C THR A 145 2.13 11.92 9.70
N THR A 146 3.24 12.54 10.06
CA THR A 146 4.46 11.85 10.48
C THR A 146 4.59 11.94 11.98
N LEU A 147 4.70 10.79 12.64
CA LEU A 147 4.86 10.69 14.09
C LEU A 147 6.22 10.08 14.40
N ASN A 148 6.91 10.63 15.38
CA ASN A 148 8.06 9.98 15.99
C ASN A 148 7.60 8.99 17.09
N ARG A 149 8.53 8.20 17.63
CA ARG A 149 8.24 7.21 18.69
C ARG A 149 7.57 7.84 19.92
N HIS A 150 7.97 9.05 20.29
CA HIS A 150 7.41 9.73 21.45
C HIS A 150 5.94 10.10 21.20
N GLN A 151 5.65 10.78 20.09
CA GLN A 151 4.29 11.15 19.69
C GLN A 151 3.36 9.95 19.48
N LEU A 152 3.89 8.78 19.12
CA LEU A 152 3.11 7.55 18.99
C LEU A 152 2.75 6.93 20.36
N LEU A 153 3.58 7.16 21.37
CA LEU A 153 3.43 6.59 22.71
C LEU A 153 2.81 7.58 23.72
N GLU A 154 2.81 8.87 23.39
CA GLU A 154 2.17 9.91 24.19
C GLU A 154 0.66 9.97 23.94
N GLU A 155 -0.07 10.21 25.04
CA GLU A 155 -1.52 10.42 25.10
C GLU A 155 -1.89 11.89 24.92
#